data_AF-A0A1Y1XHU7-F1
#
_entry.id   AF-A0A1Y1XHU7-F1
#
_cell.length_a   1.000
_cell.length_b   1.000
_cell.length_c   1.000
_cell.angle_alpha   90.00
_cell.angle_beta   90.00
_cell.angle_gamma   90.00
#
_symmetry.space_group_name_H-M   'P 1'
#
loop_
_entity.id
_entity.type
_entity.pdbx_description
1 polymer ?
#
loop_
_entity_poly.entity_id
_entity_poly.type
_entity_poly.pdbx_seq_one_letter_code
_entity_poly.pdbx_strand_id
1 'polypeptide(L)' 'KIPRPKNSFIFYLQDKTPSFLKINPNINRREVSREVGKMWRNETEEVKKYYAEKARIELENHKLK' A
#
# COMPACT_ATOMS: atom_id res chain seq x y z
N LYS A 1 -10.80 4.53 20.00
CA LYS A 1 -10.44 3.23 19.38
C LYS A 1 -9.25 3.48 18.46
N ILE A 2 -8.06 3.00 18.82
CA ILE A 2 -6.85 3.26 18.04
C ILE A 2 -6.90 2.38 16.76
N PRO A 3 -6.89 2.97 15.54
CA PRO A 3 -6.93 2.21 14.30
C PRO A 3 -5.63 1.41 14.11
N ARG A 4 -5.72 0.26 13.46
CA ARG A 4 -4.55 -0.62 13.24
C ARG A 4 -3.47 0.11 12.43
N PRO A 5 -2.18 -0.07 12.76
CA PRO A 5 -1.10 0.47 11.96
C PRO A 5 -1.14 -0.12 10.55
N LYS A 6 -0.78 0.68 9.56
CA LYS A 6 -0.80 0.29 8.16
C LYS A 6 0.29 -0.77 7.90
N ASN A 7 -0.05 -1.82 7.17
CA ASN A 7 0.92 -2.82 6.73
C ASN A 7 1.61 -2.39 5.42
N SER A 8 2.59 -3.17 4.98
CA SER A 8 3.39 -2.92 3.77
C SER A 8 2.54 -2.78 2.51
N PHE A 9 1.53 -3.65 2.35
CA PHE A 9 0.61 -3.58 1.22
C PHE A 9 -0.26 -2.31 1.25
N ILE A 10 -0.68 -1.83 2.41
CA ILE A 10 -1.46 -0.57 2.49
C ILE A 10 -0.62 0.62 2.05
N PHE A 11 0.67 0.68 2.42
CA PHE A 11 1.56 1.72 1.90
C PHE A 11 1.73 1.64 0.38
N TYR A 12 1.92 0.44 -0.16
CA TYR A 12 2.00 0.21 -1.60
C TYR A 12 0.72 0.64 -2.32
N LEU A 13 -0.45 0.27 -1.78
CA LEU A 13 -1.74 0.61 -2.34
C LEU A 13 -1.97 2.13 -2.33
N GLN A 14 -1.63 2.82 -1.25
CA GLN A 14 -1.76 4.28 -1.16
C GLN A 14 -0.88 5.01 -2.17
N ASP A 15 0.29 4.47 -2.47
CA ASP A 15 1.25 5.07 -3.40
C ASP A 15 0.85 4.82 -4.88
N LYS A 16 0.37 3.62 -5.21
CA LYS A 16 -0.01 3.27 -6.58
C LYS A 16 -1.41 3.71 -6.98
N THR A 17 -2.36 3.78 -6.04
CA THR A 17 -3.76 4.15 -6.34
C THR A 17 -3.91 5.50 -7.05
N PRO A 18 -3.25 6.60 -6.63
CA PRO A 18 -3.35 7.88 -7.32
C PRO A 18 -2.85 7.81 -8.77
N SER A 19 -1.78 7.05 -9.02
CA SER A 19 -1.23 6.86 -10.37
C SER A 19 -2.24 6.10 -11.26
N PHE A 20 -2.91 5.09 -10.72
CA PHE A 20 -3.98 4.36 -11.42
C PHE A 20 -5.20 5.23 -11.71
N LEU A 21 -5.63 6.04 -10.74
CA LEU A 21 -6.77 6.95 -10.92
C LEU A 21 -6.45 8.09 -11.90
N LYS A 22 -5.19 8.52 -12.00
CA LYS A 22 -4.77 9.49 -13.02
C LYS A 22 -4.88 8.94 -14.44
N ILE A 23 -4.48 7.68 -14.62
CA ILE A 23 -4.55 7.00 -15.92
C ILE A 23 -6.01 6.66 -16.25
N ASN A 24 -6.75 6.18 -15.25
CA ASN A 24 -8.13 5.72 -15.40
C ASN A 24 -9.03 6.41 -14.36
N PRO A 25 -9.53 7.64 -14.60
CA PRO A 25 -10.32 8.37 -13.61
C PRO A 25 -11.70 7.75 -13.32
N ASN A 26 -12.24 6.97 -14.26
CA ASN A 26 -13.56 6.32 -14.14
C ASN A 26 -13.50 4.90 -13.55
N ILE A 27 -12.31 4.38 -13.22
CA ILE A 27 -12.18 3.03 -12.66
C ILE A 27 -12.71 2.98 -11.22
N ASN A 28 -13.44 1.91 -10.90
CA ASN A 28 -13.90 1.69 -9.54
C ASN A 28 -12.72 1.43 -8.61
N ARG A 29 -12.71 2.06 -7.42
CA ARG A 29 -11.67 1.83 -6.40
C ARG A 29 -11.50 0.36 -6.03
N ARG A 30 -12.56 -0.45 -6.09
CA ARG A 30 -12.49 -1.91 -5.89
C ARG A 30 -11.61 -2.58 -6.95
N GLU A 31 -11.75 -2.18 -8.20
CA GLU A 31 -10.94 -2.69 -9.31
C GLU A 31 -9.49 -2.24 -9.20
N VAL A 32 -9.23 -0.99 -8.78
CA VAL A 32 -7.85 -0.54 -8.49
C VAL A 32 -7.20 -1.40 -7.44
N SER A 33 -7.88 -1.68 -6.32
CA SER A 33 -7.34 -2.55 -5.27
C SER A 33 -7.02 -3.95 -5.80
N ARG A 34 -7.89 -4.50 -6.66
CA ARG A 34 -7.69 -5.81 -7.28
C ARG A 34 -6.46 -5.83 -8.19
N GLU A 35 -6.29 -4.82 -9.04
CA GLU A 35 -5.14 -4.72 -9.94
C GLU A 35 -3.84 -4.44 -9.19
N VAL A 36 -3.85 -3.51 -8.24
CA VAL A 36 -2.67 -3.23 -7.41
C VAL A 36 -2.28 -4.46 -6.57
N GLY A 37 -3.25 -5.26 -6.10
CA GLY A 37 -2.98 -6.53 -5.43
C GLY A 37 -2.36 -7.60 -6.35
N LYS A 38 -2.67 -7.60 -7.65
CA LYS A 38 -1.95 -8.42 -8.64
C LYS A 38 -0.53 -7.90 -8.87
N MET A 39 -0.36 -6.59 -9.03
CA MET A 39 0.96 -5.98 -9.19
C MET A 39 1.85 -6.28 -7.99
N TRP A 40 1.35 -6.12 -6.77
CA TRP A 40 2.10 -6.42 -5.56
C TRP A 40 2.64 -7.86 -5.51
N ARG A 41 1.86 -8.84 -5.99
CA ARG A 41 2.32 -10.23 -6.05
C ARG A 41 3.50 -10.40 -7.01
N ASN A 42 3.44 -9.74 -8.16
CA ASN A 42 4.48 -9.78 -9.20
C ASN A 42 5.60 -8.74 -9.01
N GLU A 43 5.51 -7.91 -7.98
CA GLU A 43 6.48 -6.86 -7.71
C GLU A 43 7.79 -7.46 -7.14
N THR A 44 8.89 -6.77 -7.41
CA THR A 44 10.25 -7.14 -7.00
C THR A 44 10.40 -7.23 -5.48
N GLU A 45 11.36 -8.06 -5.03
CA GLU A 45 11.63 -8.22 -3.60
C GLU A 45 12.18 -6.94 -2.96
N GLU A 46 12.94 -6.15 -3.71
CA GLU A 46 13.49 -4.86 -3.27
C GLU A 46 12.38 -3.89 -2.92
N VAL A 47 11.38 -3.79 -3.80
CA VAL A 47 10.20 -2.94 -3.57
C VAL A 47 9.39 -3.46 -2.39
N LYS A 48 9.19 -4.79 -2.30
CA LYS A 48 8.51 -5.39 -1.14
C LYS A 48 9.22 -5.08 0.18
N LYS A 49 10.56 -5.17 0.21
CA LYS A 49 11.39 -4.80 1.36
C LYS A 49 11.27 -3.33 1.72
N TYR A 50 11.27 -2.44 0.73
CA TYR A 50 11.07 -0.99 0.96
C TYR A 50 9.74 -0.69 1.67
N TYR A 51 8.63 -1.27 1.23
CA TYR A 51 7.34 -1.07 1.89
C TYR A 51 7.21 -1.85 3.20
N ALA A 52 7.91 -2.97 3.37
CA ALA A 52 8.03 -3.66 4.66
C ALA A 52 8.71 -2.78 5.71
N GLU A 53 9.79 -2.09 5.34
CA GLU A 53 10.48 -1.17 6.24
C GLU A 53 9.60 0.03 6.62
N LYS A 54 8.87 0.61 5.65
CA LYS A 54 7.86 1.65 5.95
C LYS A 54 6.81 1.17 6.95
N ALA A 55 6.32 -0.06 6.79
CA ALA A 55 5.36 -0.63 7.72
C ALA A 55 5.95 -0.90 9.11
N ARG A 56 7.23 -1.30 9.17
CA ARG A 56 7.96 -1.47 10.43
C ARG A 56 8.07 -0.15 11.19
N ILE A 57 8.49 0.92 10.51
CA ILE A 57 8.60 2.27 11.09
C ILE A 57 7.23 2.77 11.57
N GLU A 58 6.16 2.58 10.78
CA GLU A 58 4.81 2.96 11.20
C GLU A 58 4.34 2.16 12.43
N LEU A 59 4.64 0.86 12.48
CA LEU A 59 4.32 0.04 13.65
C LEU A 59 5.08 0.50 14.90
N GLU A 60 6.35 0.89 14.77
CA GLU A 60 7.14 1.45 15.87
C GLU A 60 6.57 2.79 16.35
N ASN A 61 6.28 3.72 15.43
CA ASN A 61 5.63 5.00 15.74
C ASN A 61 4.27 4.82 16.41
N HIS A 62 3.52 3.77 16.02
CA HIS A 62 2.23 3.45 16.61
C HIS A 62 2.33 2.92 18.04
N LYS A 63 3.42 2.20 18.37
CA LYS A 63 3.68 1.70 19.73
C LYS A 63 4.13 2.80 20.69
N LEU A 64 4.69 3.88 20.17
CA LEU A 64 5.14 5.04 20.94
C LEU A 64 4.03 6.06 21.23
N LYS A 65 2.84 5.86 20.68
CA LYS A 65 1.64 6.70 20.87
C LYS A 65 0.63 6.00 21.75
#